data_AF-A0A1U7CSG1-F1
#
_entry.id   AF-A0A1U7CSG1-F1
#
_cell.length_a   1.000
_cell.length_b   1.000
_cell.length_c   1.000
_cell.angle_alpha   90.00
_cell.angle_beta   90.00
_cell.angle_gamma   90.00
#
_symmetry.space_group_name_H-M   'P 1'
#
loop_
_entity.id
_entity.type
_entity.pdbx_description
1 polymer ?
#
loop_
_entity_poly.entity_id
_entity_poly.type
_entity_poly.pdbx_seq_one_letter_code
_entity_poly.pdbx_strand_id
1 'polypeptide(L)'
;MIDLEGFWKDDDGAGATPDELADWERNHAVVLPRLLREALAIRDGGALRDAPIDISPLGAIKQVGPDFWEHASVEHEVENRGLVFEFGRHTEGELGLLLDYNANGPEGEPSVASYTLGDLEVDHVADSLDEFIAAQIETDDAPVVDWDETVDAPDVLGREVVETSTWDGEQSSLEQVLIRRDVGLILYTRQRDSESEILSKTTLPGPIVAPLATIHSYRPPPDATFALHLQSEEFDGIVYLASSKVGESGWKNSVTHGAPIYVAFESADRGRLEALRSAVLGPAARVAESRESSRAAMVPRRETPDQLAESKPRATFPGLTPLSEILRQQIEETSDRSGADGEIDSGPPREE
;
A
#
# COMPACT_ATOMS: atom_id res chain seq x y z
N MET A 1 3.36 15.45 20.30
CA MET A 1 4.33 16.41 19.74
C MET A 1 5.37 15.57 19.02
N ILE A 2 5.52 15.76 17.72
CA ILE A 2 6.43 14.96 16.89
C ILE A 2 7.87 15.32 17.28
N ASP A 3 8.70 14.31 17.51
CA ASP A 3 10.11 14.50 17.85
C ASP A 3 10.92 14.77 16.58
N LEU A 4 11.44 16.00 16.47
CA LEU A 4 12.23 16.42 15.31
C LEU A 4 13.64 15.81 15.29
N GLU A 5 14.19 15.38 16.42
CA GLU A 5 15.50 14.72 16.46
C GLU A 5 15.45 13.32 15.82
N GLY A 6 14.26 12.71 15.78
CA GLY A 6 14.01 11.42 15.16
C GLY A 6 13.34 11.48 13.78
N PHE A 7 13.15 12.67 13.21
CA PHE A 7 12.28 12.87 12.05
C PHE A 7 12.86 12.32 10.74
N TRP A 8 14.17 12.46 10.53
CA TRP A 8 14.86 12.04 9.31
C TRP A 8 15.47 10.65 9.46
N LYS A 9 15.45 9.85 8.38
CA LYS A 9 16.13 8.55 8.32
C LYS A 9 17.65 8.72 8.45
N ASP A 10 18.20 9.71 7.75
CA ASP A 10 19.61 10.05 7.78
C ASP A 10 19.82 11.39 8.48
N ASP A 11 20.84 11.48 9.34
CA ASP A 11 21.19 12.72 10.05
C ASP A 11 22.15 13.61 9.21
N ASP A 12 22.61 13.13 8.05
CA ASP A 12 23.61 13.80 7.22
C ASP A 12 22.99 14.75 6.19
N GLY A 13 22.99 16.06 6.46
CA GLY A 13 22.51 17.06 5.50
C GLY A 13 22.55 18.47 6.07
N ALA A 14 22.62 19.48 5.20
CA ALA A 14 22.45 20.86 5.63
C ALA A 14 20.96 21.20 5.65
N GLY A 15 20.50 21.88 6.70
CA GLY A 15 19.18 22.48 6.74
C GLY A 15 19.08 23.76 5.92
N ALA A 16 17.87 24.10 5.50
CA ALA A 16 17.56 25.38 4.88
C ALA A 16 17.76 26.52 5.90
N THR A 17 18.39 27.60 5.48
CA THR A 17 18.60 28.76 6.33
C THR A 17 17.28 29.51 6.58
N PRO A 18 17.18 30.28 7.68
CA PRO A 18 16.00 31.11 7.95
C PRO A 18 15.66 32.08 6.81
N ASP A 19 16.67 32.60 6.12
CA ASP A 19 16.51 33.52 4.98
C ASP A 19 15.94 32.77 3.77
N GLU A 20 16.41 31.56 3.47
CA GLU A 20 15.88 30.72 2.38
C GLU A 20 14.41 30.35 2.62
N LEU A 21 14.05 29.95 3.84
CA LEU A 21 12.66 29.64 4.22
C LEU A 21 11.77 30.88 4.06
N ALA A 22 12.20 32.03 4.58
CA ALA A 22 11.45 33.28 4.48
C ALA A 22 11.33 33.79 3.04
N ASP A 23 12.35 33.57 2.21
CA ASP A 23 12.33 33.93 0.79
C ASP A 23 11.39 33.01 0.01
N TRP A 24 11.38 31.71 0.31
CA TRP A 24 10.44 30.76 -0.31
C TRP A 24 8.99 31.15 -0.01
N GLU A 25 8.64 31.40 1.26
CA GLU A 25 7.29 31.81 1.66
C GLU A 25 6.85 33.12 1.00
N ARG A 26 7.76 34.11 0.94
CA ARG A 26 7.48 35.39 0.28
C ARG A 26 7.25 35.24 -1.22
N ASN A 27 8.03 34.39 -1.87
CA ASN A 27 7.95 34.17 -3.32
C ASN A 27 6.66 33.43 -3.72
N HIS A 28 6.18 32.53 -2.87
CA HIS A 28 4.97 31.74 -3.12
C HIS A 28 3.72 32.33 -2.47
N ALA A 29 3.87 33.40 -1.68
CA ALA A 29 2.79 34.08 -0.94
C ALA A 29 1.98 33.13 -0.04
N VAL A 30 2.64 32.14 0.55
CA VAL A 30 2.10 31.18 1.53
C VAL A 30 3.07 31.02 2.70
N VAL A 31 2.59 30.57 3.85
CA VAL A 31 3.42 30.20 5.01
C VAL A 31 3.59 28.69 5.05
N LEU A 32 4.82 28.20 5.22
CA LEU A 32 5.03 26.76 5.36
C LEU A 32 4.40 26.23 6.66
N PRO A 33 3.83 25.01 6.65
CA PRO A 33 3.39 24.35 7.88
C PRO A 33 4.52 24.34 8.90
N ARG A 34 4.20 24.62 10.16
CA ARG A 34 5.21 24.79 11.21
C ARG A 34 6.14 23.58 11.29
N LEU A 35 5.57 22.37 11.24
CA LEU A 35 6.33 21.12 11.25
C LEU A 35 7.31 21.03 10.06
N LEU A 36 6.85 21.31 8.83
CA LEU A 36 7.69 21.27 7.64
C LEU A 36 8.81 22.30 7.69
N ARG A 37 8.48 23.52 8.14
CA ARG A 37 9.45 24.61 8.29
C ARG A 37 10.55 24.24 9.28
N GLU A 38 10.17 23.70 10.45
CA GLU A 38 11.11 23.27 11.48
C GLU A 38 11.96 22.07 11.00
N ALA A 39 11.35 21.10 10.32
CA ALA A 39 12.06 19.95 9.75
C ALA A 39 13.07 20.36 8.67
N LEU A 40 12.67 21.23 7.73
CA LEU A 40 13.54 21.74 6.66
C LEU A 40 14.71 22.58 7.19
N ALA A 41 14.50 23.30 8.31
CA ALA A 41 15.57 24.02 8.98
C ALA A 41 16.64 23.11 9.60
N ILE A 42 16.28 21.86 9.91
CA ILE A 42 17.24 20.84 10.36
C ILE A 42 17.92 20.19 9.16
N ARG A 43 17.15 19.82 8.13
CA ARG A 43 17.64 19.15 6.92
C ARG A 43 16.77 19.52 5.72
N ASP A 44 17.39 19.98 4.63
CA ASP A 44 16.69 20.39 3.42
C ASP A 44 16.21 19.18 2.57
N GLY A 45 15.16 18.51 3.05
CA GLY A 45 14.53 17.36 2.41
C GLY A 45 15.20 16.00 2.71
N GLY A 46 14.54 14.93 2.29
CA GLY A 46 15.00 13.55 2.45
C GLY A 46 13.91 12.59 2.93
N ALA A 47 14.32 11.35 3.18
CA ALA A 47 13.43 10.31 3.68
C ALA A 47 13.08 10.51 5.16
N LEU A 48 11.79 10.40 5.47
CA LEU A 48 11.31 10.30 6.84
C LEU A 48 11.80 9.02 7.51
N ARG A 49 12.05 9.09 8.80
CA ARG A 49 12.32 7.90 9.60
C ARG A 49 11.05 7.07 9.74
N ASP A 50 11.19 5.76 9.59
CA ASP A 50 10.12 4.78 9.78
C ASP A 50 8.88 4.97 8.88
N ALA A 51 8.90 5.91 7.94
CA ALA A 51 7.83 6.16 6.99
C ALA A 51 8.39 6.18 5.55
N PRO A 52 7.71 5.55 4.59
CA PRO A 52 8.14 5.48 3.19
C PRO A 52 7.86 6.78 2.43
N ILE A 53 8.22 7.92 3.02
CA ILE A 53 7.96 9.27 2.50
C ILE A 53 9.29 9.99 2.33
N ASP A 54 9.48 10.60 1.16
CA ASP A 54 10.60 11.46 0.82
C ASP A 54 10.08 12.89 0.68
N ILE A 55 10.45 13.76 1.61
CA ILE A 55 10.13 15.19 1.56
C ILE A 55 11.10 15.87 0.60
N SER A 56 10.54 16.63 -0.34
CA SER A 56 11.33 17.38 -1.31
C SER A 56 12.16 18.46 -0.61
N PRO A 57 13.40 18.75 -1.08
CA PRO A 57 14.14 19.92 -0.64
C PRO A 57 13.32 21.19 -0.95
N LEU A 58 13.50 22.25 -0.16
CA LEU A 58 12.75 23.50 -0.22
C LEU A 58 12.66 24.07 -1.64
N GLY A 59 13.76 24.03 -2.39
CA GLY A 59 13.80 24.52 -3.78
C GLY A 59 13.04 23.66 -4.79
N ALA A 60 12.68 22.43 -4.44
CA ALA A 60 11.87 21.53 -5.26
C ALA A 60 10.38 21.53 -4.87
N ILE A 61 10.04 22.04 -3.68
CA ILE A 61 8.64 22.30 -3.29
C ILE A 61 8.12 23.43 -4.16
N LYS A 62 7.20 23.10 -5.07
CA LYS A 62 6.72 24.01 -6.11
C LYS A 62 5.22 23.86 -6.29
N GLN A 63 4.62 24.93 -6.78
CA GLN A 63 3.22 24.91 -7.16
C GLN A 63 2.98 23.87 -8.27
N VAL A 64 1.87 23.14 -8.16
CA VAL A 64 1.45 22.16 -9.15
C VAL A 64 1.09 22.86 -10.47
N GLY A 65 1.75 22.45 -11.56
CA GLY A 65 1.67 23.12 -12.86
C GLY A 65 0.39 22.82 -13.66
N PRO A 66 0.10 23.60 -14.72
CA PRO A 66 -1.09 23.41 -15.57
C PRO A 66 -1.21 22.01 -16.17
N ASP A 67 -0.08 21.41 -16.57
CA ASP A 67 -0.04 20.08 -17.19
C ASP A 67 -0.57 18.99 -16.26
N PHE A 68 -0.34 19.11 -14.94
CA PHE A 68 -0.92 18.20 -13.96
C PHE A 68 -2.45 18.33 -13.95
N TRP A 69 -2.96 19.56 -13.87
CA TRP A 69 -4.39 19.84 -13.77
C TRP A 69 -5.18 19.53 -15.05
N GLU A 70 -4.50 19.38 -16.19
CA GLU A 70 -5.14 18.91 -17.43
C GLU A 70 -5.56 17.44 -17.32
N HIS A 71 -4.87 16.66 -16.49
CA HIS A 71 -5.04 15.22 -16.37
C HIS A 71 -5.54 14.78 -15.00
N ALA A 72 -5.44 15.66 -13.98
CA ALA A 72 -5.88 15.34 -12.64
C ALA A 72 -7.40 15.18 -12.54
N SER A 73 -7.82 14.09 -11.90
CA SER A 73 -9.21 13.89 -11.47
C SER A 73 -9.32 14.29 -10.01
N VAL A 74 -10.15 15.28 -9.71
CA VAL A 74 -10.40 15.77 -8.34
C VAL A 74 -11.87 15.55 -8.03
N GLU A 75 -12.19 14.97 -6.87
CA GLU A 75 -13.58 14.78 -6.46
C GLU A 75 -14.28 16.14 -6.22
N HIS A 76 -13.54 17.08 -5.64
CA HIS A 76 -14.00 18.42 -5.31
C HIS A 76 -13.26 19.47 -6.16
N GLU A 77 -13.99 20.49 -6.62
CA GLU A 77 -13.40 21.57 -7.42
C GLU A 77 -12.37 22.35 -6.59
N VAL A 78 -11.11 22.34 -7.05
CA VAL A 78 -10.03 23.13 -6.44
C VAL A 78 -10.22 24.60 -6.80
N GLU A 79 -10.66 25.42 -5.83
CA GLU A 79 -10.98 26.83 -6.03
C GLU A 79 -9.80 27.65 -6.58
N ASN A 80 -8.62 27.43 -6.01
CA ASN A 80 -7.39 28.10 -6.41
C ASN A 80 -6.23 27.11 -6.53
N ARG A 81 -5.98 26.68 -7.76
CA ARG A 81 -4.80 25.86 -8.15
C ARG A 81 -3.45 26.55 -7.85
N GLY A 82 -3.48 27.87 -7.62
CA GLY A 82 -2.40 28.70 -7.09
C GLY A 82 -1.85 28.27 -5.72
N LEU A 83 -2.69 27.57 -4.96
CA LEU A 83 -2.51 27.27 -3.55
C LEU A 83 -2.24 25.80 -3.28
N VAL A 84 -1.78 25.06 -4.29
CA VAL A 84 -1.48 23.63 -4.15
C VAL A 84 -0.02 23.37 -4.54
N PHE A 85 0.73 22.75 -3.63
CA PHE A 85 2.16 22.57 -3.75
C PHE A 85 2.54 21.10 -3.59
N GLU A 86 3.33 20.58 -4.52
CA GLU A 86 3.94 19.26 -4.36
C GLU A 86 5.11 19.38 -3.38
N PHE A 87 5.06 18.62 -2.27
CA PHE A 87 6.06 18.73 -1.20
C PHE A 87 6.82 17.42 -0.95
N GLY A 88 6.34 16.29 -1.45
CA GLY A 88 6.95 15.01 -1.18
C GLY A 88 6.37 13.90 -2.05
N ARG A 89 6.89 12.70 -1.85
CA ARG A 89 6.48 11.49 -2.56
C ARG A 89 6.67 10.27 -1.70
N HIS A 90 5.96 9.20 -2.06
CA HIS A 90 6.20 7.89 -1.51
C HIS A 90 7.47 7.28 -2.12
N THR A 91 8.33 6.65 -1.31
CA THR A 91 9.61 6.09 -1.78
C THR A 91 9.45 4.82 -2.60
N GLU A 92 8.40 4.04 -2.34
CA GLU A 92 8.20 2.70 -2.94
C GLU A 92 7.13 2.69 -4.04
N GLY A 93 6.55 3.84 -4.39
CA GLY A 93 5.42 3.91 -5.31
C GLY A 93 5.38 5.17 -6.15
N GLU A 94 4.45 5.22 -7.10
CA GLU A 94 4.20 6.39 -7.94
C GLU A 94 3.22 7.38 -7.26
N LEU A 95 3.31 7.52 -5.92
CA LEU A 95 2.43 8.39 -5.14
C LEU A 95 3.13 9.70 -4.79
N GLY A 96 2.54 10.83 -5.22
CA GLY A 96 2.98 12.17 -4.86
C GLY A 96 2.12 12.76 -3.74
N LEU A 97 2.68 13.72 -3.01
CA LEU A 97 2.04 14.38 -1.87
C LEU A 97 1.94 15.89 -2.10
N LEU A 98 0.76 16.43 -1.80
CA LEU A 98 0.38 17.82 -2.01
C LEU A 98 0.02 18.51 -0.69
N LEU A 99 0.41 19.77 -0.55
CA LEU A 99 -0.15 20.70 0.43
C LEU A 99 -1.24 21.52 -0.26
N ASP A 100 -2.45 21.52 0.28
CA ASP A 100 -3.58 22.30 -0.23
C ASP A 100 -4.02 23.38 0.78
N TYR A 101 -3.79 24.65 0.42
CA TYR A 101 -4.15 25.80 1.25
C TYR A 101 -5.56 26.35 0.96
N ASN A 102 -6.38 25.70 0.12
CA ASN A 102 -7.69 26.23 -0.24
C ASN A 102 -8.66 26.29 0.94
N ALA A 103 -8.60 25.33 1.87
CA ALA A 103 -9.51 25.29 3.03
C ALA A 103 -9.25 26.41 4.05
N ASN A 104 -7.98 26.70 4.35
CA ASN A 104 -7.58 27.59 5.45
C ASN A 104 -6.88 28.89 4.99
N GLY A 105 -6.68 29.03 3.68
CA GLY A 105 -6.02 30.18 3.06
C GLY A 105 -4.48 30.16 3.17
N PRO A 106 -3.80 31.14 2.54
CA PRO A 106 -2.34 31.12 2.37
C PRO A 106 -1.51 31.22 3.65
N GLU A 107 -2.10 31.75 4.73
CA GLU A 107 -1.47 31.87 6.05
C GLU A 107 -1.93 30.78 7.03
N GLY A 108 -2.87 29.92 6.61
CA GLY A 108 -3.43 28.83 7.41
C GLY A 108 -2.67 27.52 7.24
N GLU A 109 -3.01 26.54 8.08
CA GLU A 109 -2.48 25.18 7.96
C GLU A 109 -3.10 24.51 6.71
N PRO A 110 -2.30 24.04 5.74
CA PRO A 110 -2.82 23.34 4.58
C PRO A 110 -3.28 21.94 4.96
N SER A 111 -4.31 21.43 4.28
CA SER A 111 -4.58 20.00 4.27
C SER A 111 -3.56 19.28 3.41
N VAL A 112 -3.48 17.96 3.58
CA VAL A 112 -2.62 17.10 2.79
C VAL A 112 -3.49 16.30 1.81
N ALA A 113 -3.05 16.23 0.56
CA ALA A 113 -3.63 15.36 -0.45
C ALA A 113 -2.54 14.48 -1.07
N SER A 114 -2.95 13.37 -1.69
CA SER A 114 -2.06 12.47 -2.42
C SER A 114 -2.56 12.25 -3.85
N TYR A 115 -1.67 11.85 -4.75
CA TYR A 115 -2.06 11.46 -6.10
C TYR A 115 -1.18 10.33 -6.64
N THR A 116 -1.69 9.54 -7.59
CA THR A 116 -0.91 8.51 -8.29
C THR A 116 -0.54 8.96 -9.70
N LEU A 117 0.74 8.85 -10.09
CA LEU A 117 1.27 9.38 -11.36
C LEU A 117 0.59 8.81 -12.63
N GLY A 118 -0.03 7.63 -12.53
CA GLY A 118 -0.71 6.96 -13.65
C GLY A 118 -2.15 7.44 -13.90
N ASP A 119 -2.95 7.57 -12.85
CA ASP A 119 -4.39 7.90 -12.95
C ASP A 119 -4.69 9.36 -12.57
N LEU A 120 -3.74 10.03 -11.89
CA LEU A 120 -3.80 11.41 -11.39
C LEU A 120 -5.09 11.76 -10.63
N GLU A 121 -5.69 10.76 -9.99
CA GLU A 121 -6.72 10.96 -8.98
C GLU A 121 -6.09 11.58 -7.74
N VAL A 122 -6.67 12.68 -7.27
CA VAL A 122 -6.20 13.43 -6.10
C VAL A 122 -7.16 13.19 -4.95
N ASP A 123 -6.62 12.60 -3.88
CA ASP A 123 -7.37 12.17 -2.71
C ASP A 123 -6.93 12.98 -1.49
N HIS A 124 -7.90 13.46 -0.70
CA HIS A 124 -7.63 14.10 0.57
C HIS A 124 -7.19 13.07 1.60
N VAL A 125 -6.10 13.34 2.33
CA VAL A 125 -5.47 12.34 3.22
C VAL A 125 -5.40 12.78 4.68
N ALA A 126 -5.37 14.08 4.97
CA ALA A 126 -5.36 14.62 6.32
C ALA A 126 -5.70 16.11 6.33
N ASP A 127 -6.27 16.60 7.43
CA ASP A 127 -6.66 18.01 7.57
C ASP A 127 -5.44 18.93 7.85
N SER A 128 -4.30 18.35 8.22
CA SER A 128 -3.05 19.08 8.49
C SER A 128 -1.82 18.22 8.22
N LEU A 129 -0.66 18.87 8.07
CA LEU A 129 0.60 18.13 7.92
C LEU A 129 0.98 17.40 9.23
N ASP A 130 0.74 18.02 10.39
CA ASP A 130 1.02 17.40 11.69
C ASP A 130 0.22 16.10 11.86
N GLU A 131 -1.06 16.09 11.50
CA GLU A 131 -1.91 14.87 11.52
C GLU A 131 -1.37 13.81 10.55
N PHE A 132 -1.09 14.21 9.30
CA PHE A 132 -0.55 13.29 8.30
C PHE A 132 0.74 12.63 8.79
N ILE A 133 1.73 13.42 9.20
CA ILE A 133 3.02 12.86 9.63
C ILE A 133 2.87 12.01 10.89
N ALA A 134 2.03 12.42 11.85
CA ALA A 134 1.76 11.63 13.05
C ALA A 134 1.21 10.24 12.70
N ALA A 135 0.23 10.17 11.79
CA ALA A 135 -0.32 8.90 11.32
C ALA A 135 0.73 8.04 10.59
N GLN A 136 1.68 8.67 9.89
CA GLN A 136 2.73 7.96 9.16
C GLN A 136 3.84 7.42 10.06
N ILE A 137 4.08 7.99 11.24
CA ILE A 137 5.10 7.52 12.19
C ILE A 137 4.51 6.72 13.36
N GLU A 138 3.19 6.69 13.48
CA GLU A 138 2.52 5.89 14.51
C GLU A 138 2.84 4.41 14.32
N THR A 139 3.26 3.80 15.42
CA THR A 139 3.62 2.38 15.47
C THR A 139 3.07 1.77 16.75
N ASP A 140 2.73 0.49 16.66
CA ASP A 140 2.25 -0.34 17.75
C ASP A 140 3.37 -1.19 18.34
N ASP A 141 3.25 -1.51 19.63
CA ASP A 141 4.20 -2.42 20.31
C ASP A 141 4.11 -3.87 19.81
N ALA A 142 2.99 -4.24 19.18
CA ALA A 142 2.69 -5.61 18.76
C ALA A 142 2.01 -5.65 17.38
N PRO A 143 2.21 -6.74 16.60
CA PRO A 143 1.50 -6.91 15.35
C PRO A 143 0.02 -7.23 15.61
N VAL A 144 -0.88 -6.68 14.79
CA VAL A 144 -2.29 -7.09 14.76
C VAL A 144 -2.45 -8.51 14.23
N VAL A 145 -1.50 -8.98 13.41
CA VAL A 145 -1.46 -10.36 12.91
C VAL A 145 -0.76 -11.27 13.92
N ASP A 146 -1.53 -12.07 14.64
CA ASP A 146 -1.02 -13.12 15.50
C ASP A 146 -0.59 -14.35 14.68
N TRP A 147 0.72 -14.53 14.52
CA TRP A 147 1.28 -15.66 13.77
C TRP A 147 1.11 -17.00 14.50
N ASP A 148 0.99 -17.00 15.83
CA ASP A 148 0.88 -18.23 16.62
C ASP A 148 -0.45 -18.95 16.36
N GLU A 149 -1.48 -18.22 15.89
CA GLU A 149 -2.72 -18.80 15.37
C GLU A 149 -2.48 -19.85 14.27
N THR A 150 -1.37 -19.76 13.52
CA THR A 150 -1.02 -20.73 12.47
C THR A 150 -0.45 -22.04 13.02
N VAL A 151 0.09 -22.03 14.24
CA VAL A 151 0.70 -23.19 14.90
C VAL A 151 -0.39 -24.09 15.46
N ASP A 152 -1.41 -23.48 16.07
CA ASP A 152 -2.51 -24.17 16.75
C ASP A 152 -3.73 -24.41 15.86
N ALA A 153 -3.67 -24.02 14.58
CA ALA A 153 -4.78 -24.17 13.64
C ALA A 153 -5.15 -25.65 13.41
N PRO A 154 -6.43 -26.04 13.63
CA PRO A 154 -6.83 -27.45 13.55
C PRO A 154 -6.98 -27.99 12.11
N ASP A 155 -7.20 -27.12 11.13
CA ASP A 155 -7.46 -27.50 9.73
C ASP A 155 -6.55 -26.74 8.75
N VAL A 156 -5.25 -27.00 8.86
CA VAL A 156 -4.24 -26.49 7.91
C VAL A 156 -4.34 -27.28 6.61
N LEU A 157 -4.69 -26.61 5.52
CA LEU A 157 -4.79 -27.19 4.18
C LEU A 157 -3.43 -27.23 3.47
N GLY A 158 -2.58 -26.23 3.73
CA GLY A 158 -1.27 -26.12 3.10
C GLY A 158 -0.33 -25.21 3.89
N ARG A 159 0.97 -25.54 3.83
CA ARG A 159 2.06 -24.72 4.33
C ARG A 159 3.21 -24.75 3.33
N GLU A 160 3.71 -23.59 2.95
CA GLU A 160 4.84 -23.46 2.02
C GLU A 160 5.81 -22.40 2.51
N VAL A 161 7.08 -22.59 2.14
CA VAL A 161 8.14 -21.58 2.29
C VAL A 161 8.79 -21.43 0.92
N VAL A 162 8.78 -20.21 0.41
CA VAL A 162 9.39 -19.84 -0.86
C VAL A 162 10.54 -18.89 -0.56
N GLU A 163 11.75 -19.29 -0.94
CA GLU A 163 12.91 -18.41 -0.93
C GLU A 163 13.03 -17.71 -2.28
N THR A 164 13.28 -16.42 -2.24
CA THR A 164 13.41 -15.59 -3.44
C THR A 164 14.65 -14.72 -3.33
N SER A 165 15.28 -14.47 -4.46
CA SER A 165 16.33 -13.47 -4.57
C SER A 165 15.77 -12.22 -5.26
N THR A 166 15.93 -11.07 -4.62
CA THR A 166 15.69 -9.79 -5.26
C THR A 166 16.77 -9.52 -6.31
N TRP A 167 16.53 -8.54 -7.18
CA TRP A 167 17.45 -8.25 -8.30
C TRP A 167 18.85 -7.80 -7.83
N ASP A 168 18.94 -7.19 -6.65
CA ASP A 168 20.19 -6.81 -5.99
C ASP A 168 20.86 -7.98 -5.24
N GLY A 169 20.27 -9.17 -5.27
CA GLY A 169 20.80 -10.39 -4.68
C GLY A 169 20.47 -10.55 -3.19
N GLU A 170 19.64 -9.68 -2.62
CA GLU A 170 19.12 -9.88 -1.28
C GLU A 170 18.20 -11.10 -1.23
N GLN A 171 18.26 -11.84 -0.13
CA GLN A 171 17.40 -13.01 0.05
C GLN A 171 16.15 -12.59 0.82
N SER A 172 14.99 -12.87 0.24
CA SER A 172 13.70 -12.74 0.90
C SER A 172 13.04 -14.11 1.03
N SER A 173 12.42 -14.37 2.17
CA SER A 173 11.64 -15.58 2.42
C SER A 173 10.16 -15.23 2.56
N LEU A 174 9.31 -16.03 1.93
CA LEU A 174 7.85 -15.97 2.03
C LEU A 174 7.34 -17.29 2.62
N GLU A 175 6.88 -17.26 3.86
CA GLU A 175 6.16 -18.36 4.49
C GLU A 175 4.64 -18.14 4.35
N GLN A 176 3.90 -19.19 3.98
CA GLN A 176 2.45 -19.13 3.76
C GLN A 176 1.76 -20.29 4.45
N VAL A 177 0.63 -20.02 5.11
CA VAL A 177 -0.22 -21.03 5.75
C VAL A 177 -1.67 -20.79 5.34
N LEU A 178 -2.28 -21.78 4.67
CA LEU A 178 -3.69 -21.73 4.29
C LEU A 178 -4.49 -22.62 5.23
N ILE A 179 -5.47 -22.04 5.91
CA ILE A 179 -6.32 -22.70 6.91
C ILE A 179 -7.76 -22.69 6.43
N ARG A 180 -8.48 -23.78 6.65
CA ARG A 180 -9.94 -23.81 6.50
C ARG A 180 -10.60 -23.28 7.76
N ARG A 181 -11.56 -22.36 7.59
CA ARG A 181 -12.43 -21.91 8.68
C ARG A 181 -13.88 -21.98 8.23
N ASP A 182 -14.61 -22.93 8.78
CA ASP A 182 -15.98 -23.25 8.36
C ASP A 182 -16.06 -23.53 6.85
N VAL A 183 -16.79 -22.68 6.10
CA VAL A 183 -16.91 -22.75 4.64
C VAL A 183 -15.89 -21.87 3.90
N GLY A 184 -15.18 -21.02 4.62
CA GLY A 184 -14.20 -20.08 4.09
C GLY A 184 -12.75 -20.52 4.32
N LEU A 185 -11.83 -19.60 4.05
CA LEU A 185 -10.39 -19.79 4.18
C LEU A 185 -9.76 -18.61 4.92
N ILE A 186 -8.62 -18.86 5.55
CA ILE A 186 -7.71 -17.82 6.02
C ILE A 186 -6.33 -18.11 5.46
N LEU A 187 -5.75 -17.13 4.78
CA LEU A 187 -4.35 -17.15 4.35
C LEU A 187 -3.53 -16.28 5.30
N TYR A 188 -2.53 -16.89 5.93
CA TYR A 188 -1.47 -16.17 6.61
C TYR A 188 -0.24 -16.13 5.73
N THR A 189 0.43 -14.99 5.67
CA THR A 189 1.76 -14.87 5.07
C THR A 189 2.72 -14.18 6.02
N ARG A 190 3.98 -14.60 5.98
CA ARG A 190 5.09 -13.97 6.67
C ARG A 190 6.22 -13.82 5.68
N GLN A 191 6.45 -12.58 5.27
CA GLN A 191 7.56 -12.20 4.42
C GLN A 191 8.65 -11.58 5.28
N ARG A 192 9.90 -11.97 5.02
CA ARG A 192 11.08 -11.42 5.68
C ARG A 192 12.19 -11.21 4.67
N ASP A 193 12.88 -10.09 4.78
CA ASP A 193 14.18 -9.85 4.15
C ASP A 193 15.21 -9.46 5.24
N SER A 194 16.32 -8.81 4.89
CA SER A 194 17.35 -8.49 5.86
C SER A 194 16.98 -7.31 6.78
N GLU A 195 16.03 -6.47 6.38
CA GLU A 195 15.66 -5.24 7.08
C GLU A 195 14.20 -5.23 7.55
N SER A 196 13.32 -6.02 6.94
CA SER A 196 11.88 -5.91 7.12
C SER A 196 11.21 -7.25 7.44
N GLU A 197 10.09 -7.15 8.16
CA GLU A 197 9.17 -8.27 8.37
C GLU A 197 7.75 -7.80 8.12
N ILE A 198 7.02 -8.53 7.28
CA ILE A 198 5.62 -8.28 6.96
C ILE A 198 4.83 -9.54 7.29
N LEU A 199 3.84 -9.40 8.17
CA LEU A 199 2.84 -10.40 8.48
C LEU A 199 1.53 -9.99 7.83
N SER A 200 0.82 -10.94 7.24
CA SER A 200 -0.54 -10.68 6.77
C SER A 200 -1.48 -11.82 7.07
N LYS A 201 -2.76 -11.49 7.22
CA LYS A 201 -3.86 -12.43 7.44
C LYS A 201 -5.05 -11.99 6.58
N THR A 202 -5.34 -12.74 5.53
CA THR A 202 -6.51 -12.53 4.68
C THR A 202 -7.59 -13.56 5.01
N THR A 203 -8.75 -13.10 5.44
CA THR A 203 -9.96 -13.91 5.58
C THR A 203 -10.74 -13.87 4.29
N LEU A 204 -10.95 -15.03 3.66
CA LEU A 204 -11.81 -15.20 2.50
C LEU A 204 -13.09 -15.92 2.93
N PRO A 205 -14.26 -15.26 2.88
CA PRO A 205 -15.50 -15.95 3.16
C PRO A 205 -15.77 -17.05 2.12
N GLY A 206 -16.58 -18.02 2.51
CA GLY A 206 -17.01 -19.08 1.61
C GLY A 206 -18.29 -18.69 0.89
N PRO A 207 -18.58 -19.30 -0.28
CA PRO A 207 -17.77 -20.31 -0.96
C PRO A 207 -16.67 -19.72 -1.86
N ILE A 208 -15.64 -20.52 -2.14
CA ILE A 208 -14.61 -20.20 -3.13
C ILE A 208 -15.12 -20.50 -4.55
N VAL A 209 -14.94 -19.54 -5.46
CA VAL A 209 -15.36 -19.62 -6.87
C VAL A 209 -14.49 -20.65 -7.61
N ALA A 210 -14.95 -21.90 -7.69
CA ALA A 210 -14.17 -22.99 -8.30
C ALA A 210 -13.62 -22.67 -9.71
N PRO A 211 -14.37 -22.04 -10.63
CA PRO A 211 -13.83 -21.68 -11.94
C PRO A 211 -12.69 -20.65 -11.93
N LEU A 212 -12.50 -19.91 -10.84
CA LEU A 212 -11.44 -18.91 -10.69
C LEU A 212 -10.24 -19.44 -9.88
N ALA A 213 -10.32 -20.68 -9.39
CA ALA A 213 -9.24 -21.33 -8.67
C ALA A 213 -8.16 -21.90 -9.61
N THR A 214 -7.38 -21.02 -10.21
CA THR A 214 -6.44 -21.38 -11.28
C THR A 214 -5.00 -21.38 -10.81
N ILE A 215 -4.17 -22.21 -11.45
CA ILE A 215 -2.73 -22.28 -11.17
C ILE A 215 -1.96 -21.65 -12.33
N HIS A 216 -1.14 -20.65 -12.04
CA HIS A 216 -0.35 -19.94 -13.05
C HIS A 216 1.13 -19.97 -12.69
N SER A 217 1.99 -19.90 -13.70
CA SER A 217 3.39 -19.51 -13.47
C SER A 217 3.39 -18.10 -12.89
N TYR A 218 4.11 -17.92 -11.79
CA TYR A 218 4.05 -16.70 -11.01
C TYR A 218 5.37 -15.93 -11.15
N ARG A 219 6.47 -16.48 -10.64
CA ARG A 219 7.80 -15.88 -10.81
C ARG A 219 8.54 -16.47 -12.03
N PRO A 220 9.34 -15.65 -12.74
CA PRO A 220 10.24 -16.13 -13.79
C PRO A 220 11.51 -16.78 -13.19
N PRO A 221 12.31 -17.48 -14.01
CA PRO A 221 13.65 -17.93 -13.60
C PRO A 221 14.54 -16.76 -13.13
N PRO A 222 15.49 -17.00 -12.20
CA PRO A 222 15.89 -18.30 -11.66
C PRO A 222 14.91 -18.88 -10.61
N ASP A 223 14.12 -18.03 -9.96
CA ASP A 223 13.24 -18.41 -8.85
C ASP A 223 11.83 -18.76 -9.34
N ALA A 224 11.76 -19.64 -10.34
CA ALA A 224 10.49 -19.95 -10.99
C ALA A 224 9.51 -20.65 -10.05
N THR A 225 8.33 -20.06 -9.87
CA THR A 225 7.27 -20.59 -9.00
C THR A 225 5.91 -20.60 -9.71
N PHE A 226 4.94 -21.21 -9.05
CA PHE A 226 3.55 -21.21 -9.43
C PHE A 226 2.70 -20.61 -8.31
N ALA A 227 1.55 -20.05 -8.65
CA ALA A 227 0.59 -19.55 -7.68
C ALA A 227 -0.80 -20.16 -7.94
N LEU A 228 -1.44 -20.63 -6.88
CA LEU A 228 -2.86 -20.97 -6.85
C LEU A 228 -3.65 -19.74 -6.44
N HIS A 229 -4.45 -19.19 -7.36
CA HIS A 229 -5.32 -18.06 -7.07
C HIS A 229 -6.62 -18.57 -6.46
N LEU A 230 -7.11 -17.95 -5.40
CA LEU A 230 -8.37 -18.31 -4.73
C LEU A 230 -9.20 -17.05 -4.52
N GLN A 231 -10.47 -17.10 -4.92
CA GLN A 231 -11.38 -15.96 -4.87
C GLN A 231 -12.71 -16.38 -4.23
N SER A 232 -13.18 -15.57 -3.30
CA SER A 232 -14.51 -15.72 -2.67
C SER A 232 -15.63 -15.27 -3.62
N GLU A 233 -16.82 -15.83 -3.47
CA GLU A 233 -18.05 -15.29 -4.08
C GLU A 233 -18.52 -14.00 -3.39
N GLU A 234 -18.26 -13.86 -2.09
CA GLU A 234 -18.61 -12.70 -1.28
C GLU A 234 -17.38 -11.80 -1.07
N PHE A 235 -17.41 -10.57 -1.61
CA PHE A 235 -16.30 -9.62 -1.47
C PHE A 235 -16.37 -8.83 -0.16
N ASP A 236 -17.57 -8.38 0.23
CA ASP A 236 -17.77 -7.52 1.41
C ASP A 236 -17.32 -8.17 2.73
N GLY A 237 -17.28 -9.51 2.77
CA GLY A 237 -16.80 -10.26 3.93
C GLY A 237 -15.29 -10.52 3.95
N ILE A 238 -14.55 -10.07 2.94
CA ILE A 238 -13.09 -10.17 2.91
C ILE A 238 -12.50 -9.18 3.91
N VAL A 239 -11.60 -9.67 4.75
CA VAL A 239 -10.85 -8.84 5.69
C VAL A 239 -9.37 -9.17 5.54
N TYR A 240 -8.57 -8.15 5.27
CA TYR A 240 -7.13 -8.23 5.18
C TYR A 240 -6.50 -7.46 6.34
N LEU A 241 -5.70 -8.16 7.13
CA LEU A 241 -4.87 -7.54 8.17
C LEU A 241 -3.42 -7.61 7.72
N ALA A 242 -2.68 -6.54 7.92
CA ALA A 242 -1.24 -6.50 7.71
C ALA A 242 -0.54 -5.88 8.92
N SER A 243 0.64 -6.40 9.24
CA SER A 243 1.58 -5.85 10.20
C SER A 243 2.94 -5.81 9.56
N SER A 244 3.54 -4.63 9.41
CA SER A 244 4.91 -4.49 8.90
C SER A 244 5.80 -3.81 9.93
N LYS A 245 7.09 -4.11 9.89
CA LYS A 245 8.11 -3.37 10.64
C LYS A 245 9.42 -3.34 9.85
N VAL A 246 10.24 -2.33 10.12
CA VAL A 246 11.57 -2.15 9.52
C VAL A 246 12.61 -2.03 10.63
N GLY A 247 13.56 -2.93 10.68
CA GLY A 247 14.58 -3.01 11.72
C GLY A 247 13.97 -3.24 13.10
N GLU A 248 14.29 -2.32 14.02
CA GLU A 248 13.81 -2.32 15.41
C GLU A 248 12.65 -1.34 15.64
N SER A 249 12.04 -0.81 14.57
CA SER A 249 10.86 0.06 14.69
C SER A 249 9.65 -0.72 15.21
N GLY A 250 8.66 0.01 15.74
CA GLY A 250 7.38 -0.58 16.12
C GLY A 250 6.61 -1.10 14.91
N TRP A 251 5.53 -1.82 15.16
CA TRP A 251 4.69 -2.41 14.13
C TRP A 251 3.75 -1.38 13.50
N LYS A 252 3.68 -1.35 12.19
CA LYS A 252 2.64 -0.66 11.44
C LYS A 252 1.54 -1.63 11.10
N ASN A 253 0.36 -1.41 11.68
CA ASN A 253 -0.79 -2.26 11.49
C ASN A 253 -1.81 -1.60 10.55
N SER A 254 -2.39 -2.38 9.65
CA SER A 254 -3.50 -1.93 8.81
C SER A 254 -4.57 -2.99 8.66
N VAL A 255 -5.79 -2.53 8.41
CA VAL A 255 -6.98 -3.38 8.26
C VAL A 255 -7.77 -2.91 7.05
N THR A 256 -7.85 -3.73 6.03
CA THR A 256 -8.56 -3.43 4.80
C THR A 256 -9.77 -4.36 4.64
N HIS A 257 -10.89 -3.81 4.18
CA HIS A 257 -12.11 -4.55 3.91
C HIS A 257 -12.40 -4.65 2.41
N GLY A 258 -12.93 -5.79 1.96
CA GLY A 258 -13.30 -6.00 0.55
C GLY A 258 -12.13 -6.22 -0.42
N ALA A 259 -10.89 -5.94 0.00
CA ALA A 259 -9.68 -6.17 -0.76
C ALA A 259 -8.63 -6.97 0.04
N PRO A 260 -7.76 -7.75 -0.62
CA PRO A 260 -7.77 -8.03 -2.05
C PRO A 260 -8.94 -8.95 -2.45
N ILE A 261 -9.48 -8.82 -3.66
CA ILE A 261 -10.61 -9.65 -4.14
C ILE A 261 -10.23 -11.12 -4.40
N TYR A 262 -8.94 -11.46 -4.30
CA TYR A 262 -8.41 -12.82 -4.38
C TYR A 262 -7.09 -12.92 -3.58
N VAL A 263 -6.68 -14.15 -3.24
CA VAL A 263 -5.35 -14.43 -2.69
C VAL A 263 -4.57 -15.37 -3.59
N ALA A 264 -3.24 -15.33 -3.50
CA ALA A 264 -2.32 -16.22 -4.21
C ALA A 264 -1.50 -17.07 -3.23
N PHE A 265 -1.62 -18.39 -3.32
CA PHE A 265 -0.78 -19.33 -2.56
C PHE A 265 0.35 -19.85 -3.46
N GLU A 266 1.59 -19.52 -3.13
CA GLU A 266 2.76 -19.75 -3.98
C GLU A 266 3.46 -21.09 -3.64
N SER A 267 4.00 -21.76 -4.65
CA SER A 267 4.87 -22.93 -4.48
C SER A 267 5.78 -23.12 -5.68
N ALA A 268 6.99 -23.64 -5.43
CA ALA A 268 7.87 -24.14 -6.50
C ALA A 268 7.35 -25.44 -7.15
N ASP A 269 6.43 -26.14 -6.48
CA ASP A 269 5.87 -27.41 -6.94
C ASP A 269 4.40 -27.26 -7.36
N ARG A 270 4.18 -27.25 -8.67
CA ARG A 270 2.83 -27.20 -9.26
C ARG A 270 1.93 -28.35 -8.77
N GLY A 271 2.47 -29.55 -8.56
CA GLY A 271 1.69 -30.70 -8.11
C GLY A 271 1.13 -30.53 -6.70
N ARG A 272 1.86 -29.82 -5.83
CA ARG A 272 1.37 -29.43 -4.49
C ARG A 272 0.20 -28.45 -4.57
N LEU A 273 0.27 -27.49 -5.49
CA LEU A 273 -0.84 -26.56 -5.72
C LEU A 273 -2.08 -27.26 -6.28
N GLU A 274 -1.91 -28.26 -7.15
CA GLU A 274 -3.02 -29.09 -7.65
C GLU A 274 -3.68 -29.91 -6.53
N ALA A 275 -2.88 -30.47 -5.63
CA ALA A 275 -3.36 -31.15 -4.43
C ALA A 275 -4.08 -30.17 -3.47
N LEU A 276 -3.53 -28.98 -3.24
CA LEU A 276 -4.13 -27.95 -2.41
C LEU A 276 -5.47 -27.47 -2.99
N ARG A 277 -5.54 -27.22 -4.30
CA ARG A 277 -6.78 -26.88 -5.01
C ARG A 277 -7.85 -27.95 -4.81
N SER A 278 -7.46 -29.22 -4.91
CA SER A 278 -8.35 -30.35 -4.67
C SER A 278 -8.85 -30.40 -3.22
N ALA A 279 -7.97 -30.11 -2.25
CA ALA A 279 -8.35 -30.04 -0.85
C ALA A 279 -9.34 -28.89 -0.59
N VAL A 280 -9.08 -27.69 -1.11
CA VAL A 280 -9.94 -26.51 -0.96
C VAL A 280 -11.34 -26.74 -1.55
N LEU A 281 -11.41 -27.16 -2.81
CA LEU A 281 -12.66 -27.21 -3.58
C LEU A 281 -13.41 -28.55 -3.52
N GLY A 282 -12.74 -29.61 -3.05
CA GLY A 282 -13.28 -30.97 -3.12
C GLY A 282 -13.68 -31.36 -4.55
N PRO A 283 -14.90 -31.92 -4.76
CA PRO A 283 -15.35 -32.34 -6.10
C PRO A 283 -15.37 -31.23 -7.15
N ALA A 284 -15.49 -29.95 -6.74
CA ALA A 284 -15.55 -28.82 -7.66
C ALA A 284 -14.19 -28.51 -8.31
N ALA A 285 -13.08 -29.08 -7.82
CA ALA A 285 -11.74 -28.90 -8.41
C ALA A 285 -11.68 -29.29 -9.90
N ARG A 286 -12.48 -30.28 -10.33
CA ARG A 286 -12.56 -30.69 -11.74
C ARG A 286 -13.05 -29.58 -12.67
N VAL A 287 -13.89 -28.67 -12.17
CA VAL A 287 -14.36 -27.52 -12.94
C VAL A 287 -13.21 -26.55 -13.21
N ALA A 288 -12.38 -26.30 -12.19
CA ALA A 288 -11.17 -25.48 -12.30
C ALA A 288 -10.17 -26.08 -13.31
N GLU A 289 -9.88 -27.37 -13.17
CA GLU A 289 -8.99 -28.13 -14.07
C GLU A 289 -9.45 -28.10 -15.52
N SER A 290 -10.74 -28.32 -15.76
CA SER A 290 -11.31 -28.30 -17.11
C SER A 290 -11.17 -26.92 -17.75
N ARG A 291 -11.44 -25.84 -16.99
CA ARG A 291 -11.36 -24.47 -17.49
C ARG A 291 -9.92 -24.07 -17.81
N GLU A 292 -8.98 -24.44 -16.94
CA GLU A 292 -7.56 -24.20 -17.15
C GLU A 292 -7.06 -24.94 -18.40
N SER A 293 -7.45 -26.20 -18.58
CA SER A 293 -7.13 -27.01 -19.77
C SER A 293 -7.71 -26.40 -21.05
N SER A 294 -8.96 -25.94 -21.01
CA SER A 294 -9.57 -25.23 -22.15
C SER A 294 -8.84 -23.94 -22.48
N ARG A 295 -8.42 -23.15 -21.48
CA ARG A 295 -7.65 -21.91 -21.67
C ARG A 295 -6.30 -22.21 -22.32
N ALA A 296 -5.58 -23.23 -21.83
CA ALA A 296 -4.30 -23.65 -22.40
C ALA A 296 -4.44 -24.11 -23.86
N ALA A 297 -5.54 -24.76 -24.22
CA ALA A 297 -5.82 -25.15 -25.61
C ALA A 297 -6.19 -23.97 -26.52
N MET A 298 -6.74 -22.89 -25.97
CA MET A 298 -7.14 -21.69 -26.72
C MET A 298 -6.03 -20.67 -26.90
N VAL A 299 -4.95 -20.70 -26.11
CA VAL A 299 -3.77 -19.85 -26.38
C VAL A 299 -3.15 -20.35 -27.68
N PRO A 300 -3.27 -19.61 -28.81
CA PRO A 300 -2.68 -20.04 -30.05
C PRO A 300 -1.18 -20.22 -29.81
N ARG A 301 -0.64 -21.34 -30.28
CA ARG A 301 0.78 -21.67 -30.24
C ARG A 301 1.53 -20.49 -30.88
N ARG A 302 1.99 -19.53 -30.06
CA ARG A 302 2.68 -18.34 -30.55
C ARG A 302 3.87 -18.82 -31.36
N GLU A 303 3.99 -18.22 -32.53
CA GLU A 303 4.90 -18.57 -33.61
C GLU A 303 6.35 -18.64 -33.11
N THR A 304 7.12 -19.48 -33.79
CA THR A 304 8.52 -19.81 -33.52
C THR A 304 9.41 -18.59 -33.28
N PRO A 305 10.55 -18.75 -32.56
CA PRO A 305 11.45 -17.68 -32.13
C PRO A 305 11.92 -16.68 -33.21
N ASP A 306 11.81 -17.01 -34.50
CA ASP A 306 12.20 -16.15 -35.62
C ASP A 306 11.32 -14.90 -35.82
N GLN A 307 10.16 -14.79 -35.17
CA GLN A 307 9.27 -13.62 -35.34
C GLN A 307 9.30 -12.60 -34.18
N LEU A 308 10.08 -12.83 -33.12
CA LEU A 308 10.10 -12.00 -31.91
C LEU A 308 11.29 -11.04 -31.79
N ALA A 309 12.13 -10.91 -32.84
CA ALA A 309 13.33 -10.08 -32.80
C ALA A 309 13.10 -8.55 -32.78
N GLU A 310 11.85 -8.06 -32.83
CA GLU A 310 11.57 -6.62 -32.93
C GLU A 310 10.69 -6.02 -31.82
N SER A 311 10.21 -6.80 -30.85
CA SER A 311 9.41 -6.25 -29.75
C SER A 311 10.24 -6.07 -28.48
N LYS A 312 10.59 -4.83 -28.14
CA LYS A 312 11.15 -4.47 -26.83
C LYS A 312 10.20 -4.94 -25.71
N PRO A 313 10.70 -5.62 -24.65
CA PRO A 313 9.87 -6.01 -23.54
C PRO A 313 9.40 -4.77 -22.77
N ARG A 314 8.09 -4.54 -22.73
CA ARG A 314 7.45 -3.61 -21.80
C ARG A 314 7.10 -4.44 -20.57
N ALA A 315 7.92 -4.33 -19.52
CA ALA A 315 7.67 -4.98 -18.25
C ALA A 315 6.60 -4.18 -17.49
N THR A 316 5.33 -4.55 -17.67
CA THR A 316 4.27 -4.23 -16.72
C THR A 316 3.90 -5.53 -16.04
N PHE A 317 4.18 -5.62 -14.73
CA PHE A 317 3.81 -6.75 -13.88
C PHE A 317 2.31 -6.68 -13.57
N PRO A 318 1.49 -7.69 -13.95
CA PRO A 318 0.10 -7.78 -13.53
C PRO A 318 -0.01 -8.91 -12.50
N GLY A 319 -0.25 -8.60 -11.23
CA GLY A 319 -0.55 -9.68 -10.28
C GLY A 319 -0.41 -9.41 -8.78
N LEU A 320 0.15 -8.27 -8.38
CA LEU A 320 0.03 -7.79 -7.01
C LEU A 320 -0.85 -6.56 -7.06
N THR A 321 -1.82 -6.44 -6.15
CA THR A 321 -2.33 -5.12 -5.72
C THR A 321 -1.07 -4.30 -5.50
N PRO A 322 -0.78 -3.29 -6.35
CA PRO A 322 0.44 -2.51 -6.19
C PRO A 322 0.45 -1.98 -4.76
N LEU A 323 1.61 -1.89 -4.13
CA LEU A 323 1.73 -1.31 -2.79
C LEU A 323 0.99 0.05 -2.72
N SER A 324 0.95 0.79 -3.84
CA SER A 324 0.18 2.03 -4.01
C SER A 324 -1.34 1.90 -3.84
N GLU A 325 -1.95 0.75 -4.15
CA GLU A 325 -3.39 0.49 -3.92
C GLU A 325 -3.67 0.18 -2.44
N ILE A 326 -2.74 -0.50 -1.76
CA ILE A 326 -2.79 -0.70 -0.29
C ILE A 326 -2.59 0.63 0.43
N LEU A 327 -1.66 1.47 -0.04
CA LEU A 327 -1.40 2.79 0.52
C LEU A 327 -2.56 3.76 0.28
N ARG A 328 -3.21 3.72 -0.90
CA ARG A 328 -4.45 4.45 -1.16
C ARG A 328 -5.53 4.11 -0.14
N GLN A 329 -5.76 2.82 0.10
CA GLN A 329 -6.74 2.37 1.08
C GLN A 329 -6.37 2.75 2.53
N GLN A 330 -5.08 2.64 2.90
CA GLN A 330 -4.62 3.08 4.23
C GLN A 330 -4.86 4.56 4.48
N ILE A 331 -4.69 5.39 3.45
CA ILE A 331 -4.93 6.83 3.47
C ILE A 331 -6.42 7.16 3.60
N GLU A 332 -7.27 6.50 2.79
CA GLU A 332 -8.73 6.69 2.81
C GLU A 332 -9.34 6.29 4.16
N GLU A 333 -8.89 5.16 4.73
CA GLU A 333 -9.42 4.63 6.00
C GLU A 333 -8.99 5.45 7.23
N THR A 334 -7.84 6.13 7.20
CA THR A 334 -7.46 7.09 8.25
C THR A 334 -8.31 8.36 8.20
N SER A 335 -8.66 8.83 7.00
CA SER A 335 -9.52 10.02 6.81
C SER A 335 -10.94 9.81 7.35
N ASP A 336 -11.51 8.62 7.14
CA ASP A 336 -12.87 8.28 7.63
C ASP A 336 -12.96 8.14 9.17
N ARG A 337 -11.86 7.84 9.86
CA ARG A 337 -11.84 7.75 11.33
C ARG A 337 -11.75 9.09 12.03
N SER A 338 -11.14 10.11 11.41
CA SER A 338 -11.03 11.46 11.97
C SER A 338 -12.36 12.24 11.97
N GLY A 339 -13.32 11.85 11.12
CA GLY A 339 -14.59 12.57 10.93
C GLY A 339 -15.75 12.24 11.90
N ALA A 340 -15.60 11.25 12.80
CA ALA A 340 -16.75 10.70 13.54
C ALA A 340 -17.01 11.29 14.95
N ASP A 341 -16.12 12.12 15.51
CA ASP A 341 -16.21 12.56 16.92
C ASP A 341 -16.66 14.04 17.10
N GLY A 342 -17.48 14.55 16.18
CA GLY A 342 -17.84 15.98 16.12
C GLY A 342 -19.32 16.36 16.34
N GLU A 343 -20.22 15.48 16.78
CA GLU A 343 -21.62 15.87 17.02
C GLU A 343 -21.87 16.21 18.51
N ILE A 344 -21.44 17.42 18.91
CA ILE A 344 -21.79 17.98 20.23
C ILE A 344 -23.27 18.41 20.18
N ASP A 345 -24.13 17.58 20.76
CA ASP A 345 -25.53 17.88 21.07
C ASP A 345 -25.61 19.07 22.06
N SER A 346 -25.72 20.28 21.52
CA SER A 346 -26.02 21.48 22.28
C SER A 346 -27.50 21.53 22.68
N GLY A 347 -27.83 20.77 23.73
CA GLY A 347 -29.11 20.85 24.41
C GLY A 347 -29.35 22.24 25.04
N PRO A 348 -30.61 22.71 25.14
CA PRO A 348 -30.91 24.08 25.55
C PRO A 348 -30.67 24.30 27.05
N PRO A 349 -30.32 25.54 27.46
CA PRO A 349 -30.01 25.85 28.84
C PRO A 349 -31.27 25.76 29.72
N ARG A 350 -31.13 25.12 30.88
CA ARG A 350 -32.14 25.16 31.95
C ARG A 350 -32.08 26.52 32.65
N GLU A 351 -33.21 27.21 32.69
CA GLU A 351 -33.42 28.39 33.52
C GLU A 351 -33.51 27.98 35.00
N GLU A 352 -32.70 28.62 35.85
CA GLU A 352 -32.95 28.80 37.29
C GLU A 352 -32.93 30.29 37.66
#